data_AF-A0A4Q0Z8G5-F1
#
_entry.id   AF-A0A4Q0Z8G5-F1
#
_cell.length_a   1.000
_cell.length_b   1.000
_cell.length_c   1.000
_cell.angle_alpha   90.00
_cell.angle_beta   90.00
_cell.angle_gamma   90.00
#
_symmetry.space_group_name_H-M   'P 1'
#
loop_
_entity.id
_entity.type
_entity.pdbx_description
1 polymer ?
#
loop_
_entity_poly.entity_id
_entity_poly.type
_entity_poly.pdbx_seq_one_letter_code
_entity_poly.pdbx_strand_id
1 'polypeptide(L)'
;MNIFKKEEKSKIILQEYWEQFSKSLIEFVMNILISTVPITIGALFIIFDNNHSLTFQTYCTTILAVIKNGELYLYSATLLAPVVFLTTYDKDGKKSFPLKWFFIPIVLFLFIIISHFFGEQRAINLPEEGSIFTASVYIFILTVILYFLVLLISNKKIKPASDIMKESEIDFEKQYEERRKRNG
;
A
#
# COMPACT_ATOMS: atom_id res chain seq x y z
N MET A 1 6.09 44.01 -8.18
CA MET A 1 7.15 43.02 -7.84
C MET A 1 6.67 41.82 -7.00
N ASN A 2 5.60 41.92 -6.20
CA ASN A 2 5.12 40.80 -5.37
C ASN A 2 4.30 39.71 -6.10
N ILE A 3 3.74 39.99 -7.28
CA ILE A 3 2.87 39.04 -8.00
C ILE A 3 3.70 37.94 -8.71
N PHE A 4 4.80 38.31 -9.37
CA PHE A 4 5.70 37.36 -10.03
C PHE A 4 6.33 36.34 -9.05
N LYS A 5 6.69 36.80 -7.83
CA LYS A 5 7.22 35.91 -6.78
C LYS A 5 6.20 34.90 -6.24
N LYS A 6 4.89 35.21 -6.38
CA LYS A 6 3.79 34.33 -5.97
C LYS A 6 3.52 33.25 -7.02
N GLU A 7 3.57 33.59 -8.31
CA GLU A 7 3.39 32.63 -9.40
C GLU A 7 4.55 31.62 -9.47
N GLU A 8 5.78 32.08 -9.27
CA GLU A 8 6.96 31.22 -9.28
C GLU A 8 6.95 30.21 -8.12
N LYS A 9 6.60 30.66 -6.90
CA LYS A 9 6.38 29.75 -5.76
C LYS A 9 5.26 28.75 -6.01
N SER A 10 4.16 29.17 -6.66
CA SER A 10 3.05 28.27 -6.96
C SER A 10 3.47 27.15 -7.92
N LYS A 11 4.29 27.45 -8.92
CA LYS A 11 4.79 26.44 -9.89
C LYS A 11 5.71 25.42 -9.22
N ILE A 12 6.61 25.87 -8.34
CA ILE A 12 7.53 25.00 -7.59
C ILE A 12 6.73 24.02 -6.70
N ILE A 13 5.74 24.54 -5.97
CA ILE A 13 4.88 23.73 -5.11
C ILE A 13 4.10 22.68 -5.91
N LEU A 14 3.53 23.07 -7.07
CA LEU A 14 2.81 22.15 -7.95
C LEU A 14 3.71 21.04 -8.52
N GLN A 15 4.95 21.38 -8.87
CA GLN A 15 5.93 20.42 -9.36
C GLN A 15 6.30 19.40 -8.28
N GLU A 16 6.55 19.84 -7.04
CA GLU A 16 6.81 18.95 -5.90
C GLU A 16 5.63 17.99 -5.64
N TYR A 17 4.39 18.50 -5.72
CA TYR A 17 3.20 17.64 -5.57
C TYR A 17 3.09 16.59 -6.68
N TRP A 18 3.40 16.96 -7.92
CA TRP A 18 3.34 16.04 -9.05
C TRP A 18 4.40 14.92 -8.96
N GLU A 19 5.62 15.26 -8.54
CA GLU A 19 6.68 14.29 -8.31
C GLU A 19 6.34 13.33 -7.16
N GLN A 20 5.77 13.83 -6.06
CA GLN A 20 5.31 12.99 -4.95
C GLN A 20 4.17 12.07 -5.37
N PHE A 21 3.21 12.58 -6.16
CA PHE A 21 2.09 11.80 -6.65
C PHE A 21 2.56 10.69 -7.59
N SER A 22 3.41 11.00 -8.57
CA SER A 22 3.90 10.00 -9.53
C SER A 22 4.70 8.90 -8.84
N LYS A 23 5.55 9.25 -7.87
CA LYS A 23 6.29 8.28 -7.08
C LYS A 23 5.37 7.37 -6.27
N SER A 24 4.40 7.97 -5.58
CA SER A 24 3.38 7.23 -4.81
C SER A 24 2.57 6.28 -5.70
N LEU A 25 2.26 6.72 -6.92
CA LEU A 25 1.53 5.92 -7.90
C LEU A 25 2.37 4.74 -8.41
N ILE A 26 3.67 4.94 -8.66
CA ILE A 26 4.58 3.85 -9.04
C ILE A 26 4.70 2.83 -7.91
N GLU A 27 4.95 3.27 -6.68
CA GLU A 27 5.02 2.38 -5.50
C GLU A 27 3.72 1.60 -5.32
N PHE A 28 2.58 2.27 -5.46
CA PHE A 28 1.26 1.65 -5.40
C PHE A 28 1.05 0.59 -6.49
N VAL A 29 1.35 0.92 -7.75
CA VAL A 29 1.21 -0.01 -8.89
C VAL A 29 2.13 -1.22 -8.72
N MET A 30 3.38 -1.01 -8.31
CA MET A 30 4.32 -2.12 -8.07
C MET A 30 3.82 -3.03 -6.95
N ASN A 31 3.30 -2.46 -5.87
CA ASN A 31 2.73 -3.26 -4.77
C ASN A 31 1.50 -4.05 -5.23
N ILE A 32 0.63 -3.46 -6.06
CA ILE A 32 -0.49 -4.20 -6.65
C ILE A 32 0.03 -5.36 -7.52
N LEU A 33 0.94 -5.11 -8.45
CA LEU A 33 1.47 -6.15 -9.34
C LEU A 33 2.08 -7.30 -8.54
N ILE A 34 2.94 -7.00 -7.57
CA ILE A 34 3.56 -8.02 -6.70
C ILE A 34 2.49 -8.76 -5.89
N SER A 35 1.49 -8.05 -5.36
CA SER A 35 0.39 -8.68 -4.62
C SER A 35 -0.49 -9.59 -5.48
N THR A 36 -0.60 -9.36 -6.79
CA THR A 36 -1.39 -10.22 -7.68
C THR A 36 -0.71 -11.54 -8.04
N VAL A 37 0.60 -11.70 -7.78
CA VAL A 37 1.36 -12.91 -8.11
C VAL A 37 0.80 -14.18 -7.44
N PRO A 38 0.46 -14.18 -6.14
CA PRO A 38 -0.21 -15.33 -5.51
C PRO A 38 -1.51 -15.76 -6.18
N ILE A 39 -2.40 -14.83 -6.60
CA ILE A 39 -3.64 -15.16 -7.34
C ILE A 39 -3.32 -15.86 -8.65
N THR A 40 -2.38 -15.31 -9.43
CA THR A 40 -2.07 -15.87 -10.75
C THR A 40 -1.47 -17.26 -10.62
N ILE A 41 -0.59 -17.47 -9.63
CA ILE A 41 -0.03 -18.78 -9.30
C ILE A 41 -1.11 -19.74 -8.80
N GLY A 42 -1.98 -19.31 -7.88
CA GLY A 42 -3.07 -20.13 -7.35
C GLY A 42 -4.04 -20.58 -8.44
N ALA A 43 -4.43 -19.68 -9.34
CA ALA A 43 -5.27 -20.02 -10.49
C ALA A 43 -4.57 -21.01 -11.45
N LEU A 44 -3.27 -20.86 -11.69
CA LEU A 44 -2.50 -21.81 -12.49
C LEU A 44 -2.47 -23.20 -11.83
N PHE A 45 -2.25 -23.28 -10.52
CA PHE A 45 -2.28 -24.55 -9.78
C PHE A 45 -3.62 -25.27 -9.95
N ILE A 46 -4.74 -24.55 -9.82
CA ILE A 46 -6.08 -25.13 -9.99
C ILE A 46 -6.30 -25.64 -11.42
N ILE A 47 -5.80 -24.93 -12.43
CA ILE A 47 -5.92 -25.36 -13.84
C ILE A 47 -5.12 -26.64 -14.07
N PHE A 48 -3.89 -26.72 -13.53
CA PHE A 48 -3.05 -27.90 -13.64
C PHE A 48 -3.62 -29.09 -12.88
N ASP A 49 -4.12 -28.89 -11.66
CA ASP A 49 -4.68 -29.96 -10.82
C ASP A 49 -5.93 -30.59 -11.45
N ASN A 50 -6.77 -29.78 -12.08
CA ASN A 50 -7.99 -30.23 -12.75
C ASN A 50 -7.77 -30.70 -14.21
N ASN A 51 -6.52 -30.76 -14.69
CA ASN A 51 -6.17 -31.14 -16.08
C ASN A 51 -6.92 -30.34 -17.16
N HIS A 52 -7.27 -29.08 -16.89
CA HIS A 52 -7.95 -28.25 -17.88
C HIS A 52 -6.95 -27.71 -18.93
N SER A 53 -7.45 -27.44 -20.14
CA SER A 53 -6.64 -26.80 -21.17
C SER A 53 -6.29 -25.35 -20.77
N LEU A 54 -5.02 -24.98 -21.01
CA LEU A 54 -4.48 -23.65 -20.77
C LEU A 54 -4.99 -22.66 -21.82
N THR A 55 -6.26 -22.31 -21.70
CA THR A 55 -6.95 -21.32 -22.54
C THR A 55 -7.14 -20.04 -21.74
N PHE A 56 -7.03 -18.87 -22.39
CA PHE A 56 -7.23 -17.57 -21.74
C PHE A 56 -8.60 -17.48 -21.03
N GLN A 57 -9.65 -18.02 -21.65
CA GLN A 57 -10.97 -18.08 -21.04
C GLN A 57 -10.98 -18.88 -19.74
N THR A 58 -10.41 -20.09 -19.72
CA THR A 58 -10.27 -20.92 -18.51
C THR A 58 -9.49 -20.19 -17.43
N TYR A 59 -8.40 -19.53 -17.80
CA TYR A 59 -7.60 -18.74 -16.87
C TYR A 59 -8.41 -17.61 -16.22
N CYS A 60 -9.14 -16.83 -17.02
CA CYS A 60 -10.01 -15.77 -16.49
C CYS A 60 -11.12 -16.31 -15.59
N THR A 61 -11.77 -17.42 -15.96
CA THR A 61 -12.83 -18.01 -15.13
C THR A 61 -12.29 -18.57 -13.82
N THR A 62 -11.10 -19.17 -13.84
CA THR A 62 -10.46 -19.70 -12.62
C THR A 62 -10.02 -18.57 -11.71
N ILE A 63 -9.42 -17.50 -12.23
CA ILE A 63 -9.13 -16.29 -11.43
C ILE A 63 -10.40 -15.77 -10.79
N LEU A 64 -11.49 -15.68 -11.55
CA LEU A 64 -12.75 -15.15 -11.04
C LEU A 64 -13.34 -16.07 -9.96
N ALA A 65 -13.20 -17.40 -10.08
CA ALA A 65 -13.58 -18.36 -9.06
C ALA A 65 -12.72 -18.24 -7.79
N VAL A 66 -11.42 -18.09 -7.95
CA VAL A 66 -10.44 -17.87 -6.88
C VAL A 66 -10.76 -16.58 -6.10
N ILE A 67 -11.03 -15.50 -6.82
CA ILE A 67 -11.49 -14.22 -6.29
C ILE A 67 -12.82 -14.39 -5.53
N LYS A 68 -13.79 -15.12 -6.11
CA LYS A 68 -15.08 -15.42 -5.45
C LYS A 68 -14.93 -16.25 -4.18
N ASN A 69 -13.89 -17.07 -4.08
CA ASN A 69 -13.58 -17.90 -2.90
C ASN A 69 -13.00 -17.10 -1.72
N GLY A 70 -13.18 -15.77 -1.72
CA GLY A 70 -12.87 -14.94 -0.55
C GLY A 70 -11.45 -14.43 -0.51
N GLU A 71 -10.67 -14.64 -1.58
CA GLU A 71 -9.30 -14.17 -1.59
C GLU A 71 -9.21 -12.65 -1.46
N LEU A 72 -10.20 -11.87 -1.93
CA LEU A 72 -10.22 -10.41 -1.71
C LEU A 72 -10.18 -10.03 -0.22
N TYR A 73 -10.76 -10.84 0.67
CA TYR A 73 -10.68 -10.58 2.10
C TYR A 73 -9.24 -10.73 2.61
N LEU A 74 -8.56 -11.78 2.17
CA LEU A 74 -7.16 -12.02 2.50
C LEU A 74 -6.27 -10.91 1.93
N TYR A 75 -6.57 -10.42 0.73
CA TYR A 75 -5.91 -9.25 0.15
C TYR A 75 -6.14 -7.96 0.92
N SER A 76 -7.37 -7.74 1.36
CA SER A 76 -7.69 -6.58 2.20
C SER A 76 -6.90 -6.65 3.52
N ALA A 77 -6.85 -7.81 4.17
CA ALA A 77 -6.08 -8.01 5.40
C ALA A 77 -4.57 -7.77 5.21
N THR A 78 -3.98 -8.29 4.12
CA THR A 78 -2.55 -8.09 3.83
C THR A 78 -2.22 -6.65 3.49
N LEU A 79 -3.10 -5.92 2.80
CA LEU A 79 -2.96 -4.48 2.53
C LEU A 79 -3.09 -3.61 3.78
N LEU A 80 -3.84 -4.04 4.79
CA LEU A 80 -3.95 -3.31 6.05
C LEU A 80 -2.65 -3.35 6.87
N ALA A 81 -1.82 -4.39 6.75
CA ALA A 81 -0.54 -4.48 7.46
C ALA A 81 0.42 -3.30 7.17
N PRO A 82 0.74 -2.95 5.91
CA PRO A 82 1.53 -1.77 5.62
C PRO A 82 0.81 -0.47 6.01
N VAL A 83 -0.53 -0.42 6.02
CA VAL A 83 -1.27 0.73 6.58
C VAL A 83 -0.97 0.91 8.06
N VAL A 84 -1.04 -0.16 8.85
CA VAL A 84 -0.67 -0.12 10.28
C VAL A 84 0.79 0.30 10.44
N PHE A 85 1.70 -0.27 9.66
CA PHE A 85 3.11 0.10 9.71
C PHE A 85 3.32 1.59 9.42
N LEU A 86 2.79 2.11 8.32
CA LEU A 86 2.96 3.51 7.92
C LEU A 86 2.31 4.50 8.90
N THR A 87 1.23 4.09 9.57
CA THR A 87 0.53 4.93 10.57
C THR A 87 1.17 4.89 11.95
N THR A 88 1.89 3.81 12.29
CA THR A 88 2.56 3.64 13.59
C THR A 88 4.04 4.00 13.56
N TYR A 89 4.67 4.01 12.38
CA TYR A 89 6.06 4.38 12.19
C TYR A 89 6.27 5.89 12.36
N ASP A 90 6.54 6.30 13.61
CA ASP A 90 7.02 7.64 13.93
C ASP A 90 8.57 7.61 13.87
N LYS A 91 9.17 8.27 12.87
CA LYS A 91 10.63 8.37 12.74
C LYS A 91 11.16 9.32 13.81
N ASP A 92 12.15 8.90 14.60
CA ASP A 92 12.74 9.68 15.69
C ASP A 92 13.04 11.13 15.25
N GLY A 93 12.51 12.10 15.99
CA GLY A 93 12.70 13.52 15.74
C GLY A 93 11.81 14.15 14.64
N LYS A 94 10.93 13.42 13.97
CA LYS A 94 9.95 13.97 13.01
C LYS A 94 8.51 13.97 13.55
N LYS A 95 7.68 14.90 13.06
CA LYS A 95 6.26 15.02 13.45
C LYS A 95 5.51 13.70 13.26
N SER A 96 4.80 13.22 14.28
CA SER A 96 3.99 11.99 14.26
C SER A 96 2.93 11.96 13.15
N PHE A 97 2.55 10.77 12.66
CA PHE A 97 1.49 10.61 11.65
C PHE A 97 0.22 11.41 12.04
N PRO A 98 -0.25 12.35 11.19
CA PRO A 98 -1.44 13.13 11.52
C PRO A 98 -2.63 12.19 11.61
N LEU A 99 -3.46 12.33 12.65
CA LEU A 99 -4.64 11.51 12.86
C LEU A 99 -4.35 10.01 13.04
N LYS A 100 -3.15 9.61 13.54
CA LYS A 100 -2.86 8.19 13.83
C LYS A 100 -3.94 7.50 14.67
N TRP A 101 -4.47 8.24 15.65
CA TRP A 101 -5.54 7.79 16.54
C TRP A 101 -6.89 7.57 15.84
N PHE A 102 -7.07 8.09 14.62
CA PHE A 102 -8.27 7.86 13.80
C PHE A 102 -8.08 6.67 12.87
N PHE A 103 -6.91 6.54 12.24
CA PHE A 103 -6.64 5.45 11.30
C PHE A 103 -6.51 4.09 12.00
N ILE A 104 -5.87 4.01 13.17
CA ILE A 104 -5.67 2.74 13.88
C ILE A 104 -7.01 2.05 14.22
N PRO A 105 -8.00 2.72 14.85
CA PRO A 105 -9.31 2.13 15.10
C PRO A 105 -10.05 1.70 13.83
N ILE A 106 -9.95 2.48 12.74
CA ILE A 106 -10.58 2.13 11.46
C ILE A 106 -9.98 0.85 10.90
N VAL A 107 -8.65 0.72 10.91
CA VAL A 107 -7.96 -0.49 10.45
C VAL A 107 -8.34 -1.69 11.31
N LEU A 108 -8.38 -1.54 12.64
CA LEU A 108 -8.82 -2.61 13.55
C LEU A 108 -10.27 -3.03 13.28
N PHE A 109 -11.16 -2.06 13.05
CA PHE A 109 -12.56 -2.33 12.72
C PHE A 109 -12.69 -3.09 11.40
N LEU A 110 -11.92 -2.71 10.37
CA LEU A 110 -11.86 -3.44 9.10
C LEU A 110 -11.33 -4.86 9.29
N PHE A 111 -10.31 -5.07 10.13
CA PHE A 111 -9.84 -6.43 10.45
C PHE A 111 -10.93 -7.30 11.07
N ILE A 112 -11.71 -6.76 12.01
CA ILE A 112 -12.82 -7.49 12.63
C ILE A 112 -13.87 -7.88 11.57
N ILE A 113 -14.24 -6.94 10.70
CA ILE A 113 -15.18 -7.20 9.59
C ILE A 113 -14.64 -8.29 8.67
N ILE A 114 -13.39 -8.16 8.22
CA ILE A 114 -12.74 -9.12 7.34
C ILE A 114 -12.71 -10.51 7.97
N SER A 115 -12.29 -10.61 9.24
CA SER A 115 -12.23 -11.88 9.97
C SER A 115 -13.61 -12.52 10.15
N HIS A 116 -14.66 -11.71 10.40
CA HIS A 116 -16.03 -12.21 10.52
C HIS A 116 -16.51 -12.81 9.20
N PHE A 117 -16.45 -12.05 8.09
CA PHE A 117 -16.89 -12.54 6.78
C PHE A 117 -16.05 -13.71 6.26
N PHE A 118 -14.73 -13.67 6.47
CA PHE A 118 -13.84 -14.77 6.11
C PHE A 118 -14.14 -16.04 6.92
N GLY A 119 -14.48 -15.87 8.21
CA GLY A 119 -14.92 -16.96 9.08
C GLY A 119 -16.25 -17.57 8.63
N GLU A 120 -17.23 -16.73 8.30
CA GLU A 120 -18.53 -17.18 7.77
C GLU A 120 -18.39 -17.92 6.46
N GLN A 121 -17.54 -17.45 5.55
CA GLN A 121 -17.28 -18.13 4.28
C GLN A 121 -16.63 -19.50 4.46
N ARG A 122 -15.86 -19.70 5.55
CA ARG A 122 -15.23 -20.99 5.88
C ARG A 122 -16.15 -21.91 6.67
N ALA A 123 -17.12 -21.35 7.40
CA ALA A 123 -18.16 -22.13 8.04
C ALA A 123 -19.09 -22.71 6.96
N ILE A 124 -19.53 -23.95 7.13
CA ILE A 124 -20.33 -24.71 6.14
C ILE A 124 -21.70 -24.05 5.84
N ASN A 125 -22.07 -23.00 6.56
CA ASN A 125 -23.25 -22.18 6.32
C ASN A 125 -22.98 -21.22 5.16
N LEU A 126 -22.99 -21.74 3.93
CA LEU A 126 -22.83 -20.96 2.70
C LEU A 126 -23.94 -19.88 2.64
N PRO A 127 -23.62 -18.60 2.90
CA PRO A 127 -24.51 -17.51 2.50
C PRO A 127 -24.64 -17.56 0.97
N GLU A 128 -25.71 -16.97 0.41
CA GLU A 128 -25.83 -16.79 -1.04
C GLU A 128 -24.51 -16.23 -1.60
N GLU A 129 -23.87 -16.98 -2.50
CA GLU A 129 -22.51 -16.71 -3.01
C GLU A 129 -22.34 -15.27 -3.53
N GLY A 130 -23.42 -14.66 -4.01
CA GLY A 130 -23.45 -13.29 -4.51
C GLY A 130 -23.23 -12.22 -3.43
N SER A 131 -23.71 -12.45 -2.20
CA SER A 131 -23.63 -11.46 -1.11
C SER A 131 -22.20 -11.32 -0.58
N ILE A 132 -21.52 -12.45 -0.33
CA ILE A 132 -20.14 -12.48 0.15
C ILE A 132 -19.20 -11.84 -0.87
N PHE A 133 -19.34 -12.20 -2.14
CA PHE A 133 -18.51 -11.65 -3.20
C PHE A 133 -18.67 -10.13 -3.28
N THR A 134 -19.90 -9.63 -3.27
CA THR A 134 -20.19 -8.20 -3.32
C THR A 134 -19.60 -7.45 -2.13
N ALA A 135 -19.77 -7.98 -0.91
CA ALA A 135 -19.17 -7.41 0.29
C ALA A 135 -17.62 -7.37 0.22
N SER A 136 -17.00 -8.44 -0.30
CA SER A 136 -15.55 -8.52 -0.46
C SER A 136 -15.00 -7.46 -1.43
N VAL A 137 -15.72 -7.17 -2.52
CA VAL A 137 -15.35 -6.13 -3.49
C VAL A 137 -15.40 -4.75 -2.84
N TYR A 138 -16.46 -4.43 -2.09
CA TYR A 138 -16.56 -3.15 -1.40
C TYR A 138 -15.47 -2.95 -0.35
N ILE A 139 -15.20 -3.98 0.46
CA ILE A 139 -14.15 -3.94 1.49
C ILE A 139 -12.77 -3.79 0.85
N PHE A 140 -12.51 -4.48 -0.26
CA PHE A 140 -11.26 -4.35 -0.99
C PHE A 140 -11.06 -2.94 -1.55
N ILE A 141 -12.06 -2.38 -2.23
CA ILE A 141 -12.00 -1.00 -2.75
C ILE A 141 -11.75 -0.01 -1.62
N LEU A 142 -12.47 -0.13 -0.51
CA LEU A 142 -12.29 0.72 0.66
C LEU A 142 -10.86 0.63 1.22
N THR A 143 -10.32 -0.59 1.30
CA THR A 143 -8.96 -0.84 1.81
C THR A 143 -7.90 -0.25 0.89
N VAL A 144 -8.08 -0.38 -0.43
CA VAL A 144 -7.19 0.21 -1.45
C VAL A 144 -7.19 1.74 -1.35
N ILE A 145 -8.36 2.37 -1.19
CA ILE A 145 -8.47 3.83 -1.00
C ILE A 145 -7.76 4.24 0.29
N LEU A 146 -7.99 3.52 1.39
CA LEU A 146 -7.37 3.78 2.68
C LEU A 146 -5.83 3.69 2.58
N TYR A 147 -5.33 2.64 1.94
CA TYR A 147 -3.91 2.44 1.71
C TYR A 147 -3.30 3.58 0.89
N PHE A 148 -3.95 3.96 -0.21
CA PHE A 148 -3.50 5.07 -1.05
C PHE A 148 -3.43 6.39 -0.27
N LEU A 149 -4.45 6.70 0.55
CA LEU A 149 -4.46 7.89 1.40
C LEU A 149 -3.31 7.90 2.41
N VAL A 150 -3.07 6.77 3.07
CA VAL A 150 -1.97 6.65 4.05
C VAL A 150 -0.62 6.79 3.36
N LEU A 151 -0.43 6.20 2.18
CA LEU A 151 0.79 6.30 1.40
C LEU A 151 1.06 7.75 0.97
N LEU A 152 0.02 8.47 0.51
CA LEU A 152 0.11 9.89 0.15
C LEU A 152 0.50 10.76 1.36
N ILE A 153 -0.08 10.51 2.54
CA ILE A 153 0.28 11.24 3.77
C ILE A 153 1.71 10.88 4.23
N SER A 154 2.11 9.62 4.09
CA SER A 154 3.41 9.13 4.54
C SER A 154 4.56 9.60 3.63
N ASN A 155 4.36 9.63 2.31
CA ASN A 155 5.36 10.12 1.36
C ASN A 155 5.67 11.62 1.51
N LYS A 156 4.78 12.41 2.14
CA LYS A 156 5.11 13.78 2.58
C LYS A 156 6.19 13.84 3.68
N LYS A 157 6.50 12.71 4.34
CA LYS A 157 7.40 12.64 5.51
C LYS A 157 8.66 11.83 5.25
N ILE A 158 8.52 10.76 4.49
CA ILE A 158 9.60 9.83 4.18
C ILE A 158 10.36 10.40 2.99
N LYS A 159 11.49 11.06 3.26
CA LYS A 159 12.46 11.39 2.22
C LYS A 159 12.84 10.08 1.49
N PRO A 160 12.96 10.09 0.16
CA PRO A 160 13.44 8.93 -0.61
C PRO A 160 14.66 8.29 0.04
N ALA A 161 14.79 6.96 -0.03
CA ALA A 161 15.97 6.26 0.49
C ALA A 161 17.27 6.82 -0.11
N SER A 162 17.26 7.25 -1.38
CA SER A 162 18.36 7.96 -2.03
C SER A 162 18.75 9.25 -1.32
N ASP A 163 17.77 10.00 -0.84
CA ASP A 163 17.99 11.30 -0.21
C ASP A 163 18.45 11.12 1.22
N ILE A 164 18.00 10.06 1.89
CA ILE A 164 18.50 9.64 3.21
C ILE A 164 19.96 9.19 3.09
N MET A 165 20.31 8.42 2.04
CA MET A 165 21.68 7.99 1.78
C MET A 165 22.60 9.17 1.48
N LYS A 166 22.17 10.10 0.60
CA LYS A 166 22.91 11.34 0.34
C LYS A 166 23.11 12.19 1.59
N GLU A 167 22.06 12.33 2.42
CA GLU A 167 22.15 13.06 3.69
C GLU A 167 23.15 12.38 4.65
N SER A 168 23.17 11.04 4.70
CA SER A 168 24.15 10.30 5.51
C SER A 168 25.59 10.39 4.98
N GLU A 169 25.77 10.44 3.66
CA GLU A 169 27.07 10.60 3.00
C GLU A 169 27.65 11.99 3.28
N ILE A 170 26.83 13.03 3.16
CA ILE A 170 27.20 14.42 3.48
C ILE A 170 27.55 14.56 4.97
N ASP A 171 26.78 13.96 5.88
CA ASP A 171 27.08 13.99 7.31
C ASP A 171 28.38 13.24 7.64
N PHE A 172 28.63 12.12 6.96
CA PHE A 172 29.88 11.37 7.11
C PHE A 172 31.09 12.18 6.63
N GLU A 173 31.01 12.81 5.46
CA GLU A 173 32.06 13.68 4.93
C GLU A 173 32.37 14.85 5.89
N LYS A 174 31.34 15.53 6.41
CA LYS A 174 31.52 16.59 7.41
C LYS A 174 32.23 16.10 8.67
N GLN A 175 31.76 15.00 9.25
CA GLN A 175 32.38 14.44 10.45
C GLN A 175 33.83 14.01 10.20
N TYR A 176 34.13 13.51 9.01
CA TYR A 176 35.49 13.15 8.62
C TYR A 176 36.40 14.38 8.49
N GLU A 177 35.94 15.45 7.84
CA GLU A 177 36.69 16.71 7.74
C GLU A 177 36.98 17.34 9.10
N GLU A 178 35.99 17.35 10.01
CA GLU A 178 36.16 17.86 11.38
C GLU A 178 37.21 17.08 12.16
N ARG A 179 37.21 15.74 12.06
CA ARG A 179 38.23 14.89 12.70
C ARG A 179 39.62 15.13 12.11
N ARG A 180 39.72 15.32 10.80
CA ARG A 180 41.00 15.62 10.13
C ARG A 180 41.57 16.95 10.62
N LYS A 181 40.73 18.00 10.73
CA LYS A 181 41.15 19.33 11.23
C LYS A 181 41.54 19.32 12.72
N ARG A 182 41.03 18.37 13.50
CA ARG A 182 41.35 18.25 14.94
C ARG A 182 42.67 17.55 15.21
N ASN A 183 43.11 16.69 14.28
CA ASN A 183 44.28 15.81 14.45
C ASN A 183 45.50 16.23 13.62
N GLY A 184 45.41 17.28 12.82
CA GLY A 184 46.52 17.86 12.05
C GLY A 184 46.79 19.29 12.49
#